data_AF-A0A5R9KCM2-F1
#
_entry.id   AF-A0A5R9KCM2-F1
#
_cell.length_a   1.000
_cell.length_b   1.000
_cell.length_c   1.000
_cell.angle_alpha   90.00
_cell.angle_beta   90.00
_cell.angle_gamma   90.00
#
_symmetry.space_group_name_H-M   'P 1'
#
loop_
_entity.id
_entity.type
_entity.pdbx_description
1 polymer ?
#
loop_
_entity_poly.entity_id
_entity_poly.type
_entity_poly.pdbx_seq_one_letter_code
_entity_poly.pdbx_strand_id
1 'polypeptide(L)'
;MNAGSGSFAGSWKLTEKEKVSIDDQKTWEPVSASQSYTIILRSDGVILNADGKPACCAPTSLIINDRLLEIKPQSPIPTNEACELVNCINCPTWEIEFIGNQMIVTACNSPRMKFIR
;
A
#
# COMPACT_ATOMS: atom_id res chain seq x y z
N MET A 1 6.93 -12.29 23.72
CA MET A 1 7.22 -12.03 22.29
C MET A 1 6.29 -10.92 21.85
N ASN A 2 6.73 -9.66 21.88
CA ASN A 2 5.88 -8.49 21.67
C ASN A 2 5.84 -8.14 20.18
N ALA A 3 4.86 -8.69 19.45
CA ALA A 3 4.43 -8.09 18.20
C ALA A 3 3.66 -6.81 18.56
N GLY A 4 4.09 -5.66 18.01
CA GLY A 4 3.47 -4.36 18.26
C GLY A 4 1.96 -4.42 18.02
N SER A 5 1.19 -4.08 19.05
CA SER A 5 -0.27 -4.13 19.10
C SER A 5 -0.92 -2.96 18.34
N GLY A 6 -0.65 -2.85 17.03
CA GLY A 6 -1.28 -1.88 16.13
C GLY A 6 -2.04 -2.60 15.02
N SER A 7 -3.22 -2.09 14.66
CA SER A 7 -3.93 -2.53 13.45
C SER A 7 -3.30 -1.87 12.22
N PHE A 8 -3.01 -2.67 11.19
CA PHE A 8 -2.64 -2.15 9.86
C PHE A 8 -3.83 -1.52 9.13
N ALA A 9 -5.06 -1.88 9.54
CA ALA A 9 -6.26 -1.36 8.90
C ALA A 9 -6.47 0.11 9.28
N GLY A 10 -6.84 0.92 8.29
CA GLY A 10 -7.05 2.36 8.45
C GLY A 10 -6.64 3.16 7.21
N SER A 11 -6.64 4.48 7.37
CA SER A 11 -6.23 5.43 6.34
C SER A 11 -4.73 5.73 6.44
N TRP A 12 -4.06 5.75 5.30
CA TRP A 12 -2.61 5.83 5.17
C TRP A 12 -2.26 6.83 4.08
N LYS A 13 -1.61 7.94 4.44
CA LYS A 13 -1.21 8.99 3.50
C LYS A 13 0.23 8.80 3.04
N LEU A 14 0.46 8.77 1.73
CA LEU A 14 1.80 8.70 1.14
C LEU A 14 2.57 10.00 1.43
N THR A 15 3.73 9.86 2.06
CA THR A 15 4.60 11.00 2.42
C THR A 15 5.94 10.94 1.73
N GLU A 16 6.50 9.74 1.51
CA GLU A 16 7.84 9.58 0.94
C GLU A 16 7.91 8.38 -0.01
N LYS A 17 8.87 8.40 -0.92
CA LYS A 17 9.27 7.24 -1.73
C LYS A 17 10.75 6.97 -1.55
N GLU A 18 11.13 5.70 -1.57
CA GLU A 18 12.53 5.30 -1.58
C GLU A 18 13.13 5.65 -2.95
N LYS A 19 14.32 6.23 -2.96
CA LYS A 19 15.11 6.46 -4.16
C LYS A 19 16.43 5.76 -4.00
N VAL A 20 16.86 5.13 -5.08
CA VAL A 20 18.18 4.53 -5.19
C VAL A 20 19.04 5.48 -5.99
N SER A 21 20.14 5.95 -5.40
CA SER A 21 21.14 6.76 -6.09
C SER A 21 22.02 5.91 -7.01
N ILE A 22 22.88 6.57 -7.80
CA ILE A 22 23.78 5.89 -8.73
C ILE A 22 24.84 5.02 -8.04
N ASP A 23 25.09 5.26 -6.76
CA ASP A 23 26.00 4.50 -5.89
C ASP A 23 25.27 3.52 -4.96
N ASP A 24 24.06 3.09 -5.35
CA ASP A 24 23.20 2.13 -4.63
C ASP A 24 22.80 2.54 -3.21
N GLN A 25 22.93 3.83 -2.86
CA GLN A 25 22.41 4.33 -1.58
C GLN A 25 20.89 4.50 -1.67
N LYS A 26 20.21 3.98 -0.65
CA LYS A 26 18.76 4.10 -0.51
C LYS A 26 18.42 5.26 0.42
N THR A 27 17.69 6.24 -0.08
CA THR A 27 17.20 7.38 0.70
C THR A 27 15.69 7.53 0.58
N TRP A 28 15.05 8.08 1.61
CA TRP A 28 13.64 8.46 1.55
C TRP A 28 13.55 9.90 1.05
N GLU A 29 12.79 10.13 -0.02
CA GLU A 29 12.51 11.47 -0.54
C GLU A 29 11.03 11.82 -0.34
N PRO A 30 10.70 13.01 0.19
CA PRO A 30 9.32 13.50 0.27
C PRO A 30 8.66 13.54 -1.10
N VAL A 31 7.41 13.11 -1.18
CA VAL A 31 6.61 13.25 -2.40
C VAL A 31 6.06 14.68 -2.52
N SER A 32 5.92 15.17 -3.75
CA SER A 32 5.22 16.44 -3.99
C SER A 32 3.73 16.33 -3.64
N ALA A 33 3.08 17.47 -3.39
CA ALA A 33 1.66 17.50 -3.03
C ALA A 33 0.75 16.82 -4.09
N SER A 34 1.09 16.92 -5.37
CA SER A 34 0.35 16.27 -6.46
C SER A 34 0.56 14.75 -6.54
N GLN A 35 1.61 14.23 -5.90
CA GLN A 35 1.91 12.81 -5.83
C GLN A 35 1.48 12.18 -4.50
N SER A 36 1.17 12.99 -3.49
CA SER A 36 0.66 12.50 -2.20
C SER A 36 -0.80 12.07 -2.37
N TYR A 37 -1.11 10.85 -1.95
CA TYR A 37 -2.47 10.31 -1.93
C TYR A 37 -2.69 9.45 -0.69
N THR A 38 -3.95 9.19 -0.38
CA THR A 38 -4.34 8.34 0.74
C THR A 38 -4.87 7.01 0.21
N ILE A 39 -4.44 5.92 0.84
CA ILE A 39 -5.07 4.62 0.71
C ILE A 39 -5.82 4.27 2.00
N ILE A 40 -6.85 3.45 1.88
CA ILE A 40 -7.55 2.85 3.01
C ILE A 40 -7.30 1.35 2.94
N LEU A 41 -6.67 0.79 3.96
CA LEU A 41 -6.45 -0.64 4.09
C LEU A 41 -7.52 -1.21 5.02
N ARG A 42 -8.35 -2.12 4.52
CA ARG A 42 -9.34 -2.84 5.33
C ARG A 42 -8.69 -4.02 6.05
N SER A 43 -9.29 -4.48 7.14
CA SER A 43 -8.78 -5.64 7.92
C SER A 43 -8.77 -6.96 7.16
N ASP A 44 -9.52 -7.06 6.06
CA ASP A 44 -9.54 -8.18 5.13
C ASP A 44 -8.57 -8.03 3.95
N GLY A 45 -7.68 -7.03 4.02
CA GLY A 45 -6.61 -6.78 3.05
C GLY A 45 -7.03 -5.98 1.82
N VAL A 46 -8.31 -5.62 1.67
CA VAL A 46 -8.77 -4.80 0.55
C VAL A 46 -8.16 -3.39 0.64
N ILE A 47 -7.60 -2.93 -0.49
CA ILE A 47 -7.00 -1.61 -0.63
C ILE A 47 -7.94 -0.70 -1.41
N LEU A 48 -8.34 0.41 -0.80
CA LEU A 48 -9.19 1.44 -1.40
C LEU A 48 -8.41 2.75 -1.52
N ASN A 49 -8.86 3.63 -2.40
CA ASN A 49 -8.46 5.03 -2.43
C ASN A 49 -9.23 5.84 -1.36
N ALA A 50 -8.94 7.14 -1.28
CA ALA A 50 -9.57 8.06 -0.32
C ALA A 50 -11.10 8.14 -0.44
N ASP A 51 -11.66 7.88 -1.64
CA ASP A 51 -13.10 7.90 -1.91
C ASP A 51 -13.78 6.56 -1.57
N GLY A 52 -13.03 5.58 -1.03
CA GLY A 52 -13.55 4.25 -0.70
C GLY A 52 -13.75 3.34 -1.92
N LYS A 53 -13.24 3.71 -3.09
CA LYS A 53 -13.23 2.88 -4.30
C LYS A 53 -11.95 2.03 -4.35
N PRO A 54 -11.96 0.84 -4.99
CA PRO A 54 -10.78 -0.01 -5.07
C PRO A 54 -9.61 0.71 -5.73
N ALA A 55 -8.41 0.51 -5.16
CA ALA A 55 -7.18 0.89 -5.83
C ALA A 55 -7.03 0.07 -7.12
N CYS A 56 -6.65 0.73 -8.21
CA CYS A 56 -6.37 0.02 -9.46
C CYS A 56 -5.11 -0.83 -9.29
N CYS A 57 -5.06 -1.97 -9.97
CA CYS A 57 -3.95 -2.92 -9.89
C CYS A 57 -3.70 -3.43 -8.46
N ALA A 58 -4.77 -3.55 -7.65
CA ALA A 58 -4.68 -4.13 -6.31
C ALA A 58 -4.18 -5.59 -6.38
N PRO A 59 -3.38 -6.02 -5.39
CA PRO A 59 -2.88 -7.38 -5.34
C PRO A 59 -3.99 -8.36 -4.93
N THR A 60 -3.73 -9.65 -5.05
CA THR A 60 -4.60 -10.71 -4.51
C THR A 60 -4.17 -11.16 -3.11
N SER A 61 -2.98 -10.78 -2.68
CA SER A 61 -2.38 -11.15 -1.40
C SER A 61 -1.45 -10.07 -0.86
N LEU A 62 -1.29 -10.04 0.46
CA LEU A 62 -0.35 -9.16 1.15
C LEU A 62 0.57 -10.00 2.02
N ILE A 63 1.84 -9.61 2.13
CA ILE A 63 2.74 -10.10 3.17
C ILE A 63 2.89 -8.96 4.16
N ILE A 64 2.22 -9.04 5.31
CA ILE A 64 2.22 -7.99 6.34
C ILE A 64 3.12 -8.43 7.50
N ASN A 65 4.24 -7.74 7.72
CA ASN A 65 5.24 -8.10 8.74
C ASN A 65 5.57 -9.60 8.70
N ASP A 66 5.97 -10.09 7.52
CA ASP A 66 6.31 -11.49 7.21
C ASP A 66 5.15 -12.51 7.30
N ARG A 67 3.91 -12.05 7.42
CA ARG A 67 2.72 -12.93 7.46
C ARG A 67 1.87 -12.78 6.21
N LEU A 68 1.63 -13.90 5.53
CA LEU A 68 0.73 -13.94 4.38
C LEU A 68 -0.72 -13.69 4.80
N LEU A 69 -1.37 -12.77 4.09
CA LEU A 69 -2.79 -12.49 4.14
C LEU A 69 -3.35 -12.59 2.72
N GLU A 70 -4.20 -13.59 2.47
CA GLU A 70 -5.01 -13.63 1.25
C GLU A 70 -6.12 -12.58 1.34
N ILE A 71 -6.27 -11.77 0.29
CA ILE A 71 -7.32 -10.75 0.25
C ILE A 71 -8.65 -11.44 -0.04
N LYS A 72 -9.55 -11.42 0.94
CA LYS A 72 -10.90 -12.02 0.84
C LYS A 72 -11.93 -11.00 1.31
N PRO A 73 -12.54 -10.24 0.38
CA PRO A 73 -13.48 -9.18 0.73
C PRO A 73 -14.62 -9.73 1.59
N GLN A 74 -14.76 -9.19 2.80
CA GLN A 74 -15.84 -9.52 3.74
C GLN A 74 -17.09 -8.67 3.53
N SER A 75 -17.00 -7.64 2.69
CA SER A 75 -18.12 -6.83 2.23
C SER A 75 -17.91 -6.41 0.78
N PRO A 76 -18.99 -6.03 0.05
CA PRO A 76 -18.90 -5.63 -1.35
C PRO A 76 -17.87 -4.52 -1.58
N ILE A 77 -17.15 -4.61 -2.70
CA ILE A 77 -16.23 -3.58 -3.17
C ILE A 77 -16.95 -2.75 -4.23
N PRO A 78 -17.05 -1.42 -4.08
CA PRO A 78 -17.61 -0.56 -5.11
C PRO A 78 -16.84 -0.66 -6.43
N THR A 79 -17.49 -0.40 -7.56
CA THR A 79 -16.79 -0.29 -8.85
C THR A 79 -15.92 0.96 -8.89
N ASN A 80 -14.74 0.86 -9.52
CA ASN A 80 -13.92 2.00 -9.89
C ASN A 80 -13.71 2.04 -11.41
N GLU A 81 -14.57 2.79 -12.10
CA GLU A 81 -14.54 2.95 -13.57
C GLU A 81 -13.18 3.46 -14.08
N ALA A 82 -12.46 4.24 -13.26
CA ALA A 82 -11.13 4.71 -13.63
C ALA A 82 -10.15 3.55 -13.84
N CYS A 83 -10.35 2.40 -13.17
CA CYS A 83 -9.50 1.24 -13.33
C CYS A 83 -9.71 0.49 -14.65
N GLU A 84 -10.82 0.71 -15.36
CA GLU A 84 -11.05 0.12 -16.69
C GLU A 84 -10.09 0.69 -17.74
N LEU A 85 -9.56 1.87 -17.50
CA LEU A 85 -8.63 2.57 -18.40
C LEU A 85 -7.16 2.34 -18.03
N VAL A 86 -6.88 1.64 -16.93
CA VAL A 86 -5.52 1.43 -16.43
C VAL A 86 -5.00 0.08 -16.95
N ASN A 87 -3.90 0.12 -17.70
CA ASN A 87 -3.18 -1.09 -18.07
C ASN A 87 -2.28 -1.55 -16.90
N CYS A 88 -2.78 -2.51 -16.12
CA CYS A 88 -2.09 -3.00 -14.93
C CYS A 88 -0.97 -3.98 -15.27
N ILE A 89 0.22 -3.73 -14.71
CA ILE A 89 1.23 -4.78 -14.57
C ILE A 89 0.77 -5.69 -13.43
N ASN A 90 0.70 -7.00 -13.69
CA ASN A 90 0.28 -7.96 -12.68
C ASN A 90 1.28 -7.96 -11.51
N CYS A 91 0.79 -7.60 -10.32
CA CYS A 91 1.55 -7.61 -9.09
C CYS A 91 0.72 -8.33 -8.01
N PRO A 92 0.74 -9.67 -7.98
CA PRO A 92 -0.21 -10.46 -7.19
C PRO A 92 0.01 -10.35 -5.68
N THR A 93 1.21 -9.93 -5.26
CA THR A 93 1.58 -9.82 -3.85
C THR A 93 2.30 -8.50 -3.60
N TRP A 94 1.83 -7.76 -2.60
CA TRP A 94 2.56 -6.62 -2.05
C TRP A 94 3.12 -6.97 -0.68
N GLU A 95 4.33 -6.50 -0.40
CA GLU A 95 4.94 -6.60 0.92
C GLU A 95 4.67 -5.32 1.70
N ILE A 96 4.26 -5.47 2.94
CA ILE A 96 3.89 -4.38 3.83
C ILE A 96 4.64 -4.56 5.15
N GLU A 97 5.45 -3.58 5.48
CA GLU A 97 6.06 -3.42 6.80
C GLU A 97 5.30 -2.32 7.53
N PHE A 98 4.79 -2.60 8.73
CA PHE A 98 4.04 -1.61 9.51
C PHE A 98 4.45 -1.62 10.97
N ILE A 99 4.67 -0.43 11.51
CA ILE A 99 4.94 -0.19 12.92
C ILE A 99 4.36 1.17 13.35
N GLY A 100 3.51 1.17 14.37
CA GLY A 100 2.96 2.38 14.95
C GLY A 100 2.14 3.20 13.94
N ASN A 101 2.67 4.36 13.51
CA ASN A 101 2.03 5.22 12.52
C ASN A 101 2.74 5.21 11.16
N GLN A 102 3.66 4.28 10.93
CA GLN A 102 4.40 4.15 9.67
C GLN A 102 4.07 2.83 8.99
N MET A 103 3.83 2.91 7.68
CA MET A 103 3.68 1.76 6.80
C MET A 103 4.62 1.93 5.60
N ILE A 104 5.36 0.90 5.26
CA ILE A 104 6.13 0.82 4.02
C ILE A 104 5.50 -0.24 3.14
N VAL A 105 5.19 0.12 1.90
CA VAL A 105 4.64 -0.77 0.89
C VAL A 105 5.68 -0.98 -0.21
N THR A 106 5.97 -2.23 -0.50
CA THR A 106 6.77 -2.65 -1.64
C THR A 106 5.84 -3.35 -2.64
N ALA A 107 5.69 -2.76 -3.83
CA ALA A 107 4.83 -3.27 -4.89
C ALA A 107 5.65 -3.61 -6.13
N CYS A 108 5.97 -4.90 -6.29
CA CYS A 108 6.77 -5.42 -7.40
C CYS A 108 8.07 -4.62 -7.60
N ASN A 109 8.32 -4.13 -8.83
CA ASN A 109 9.53 -3.39 -9.19
C ASN A 109 9.38 -1.88 -8.98
N SER A 110 8.41 -1.45 -8.17
CA SER A 110 8.19 -0.03 -7.89
C SER A 110 9.07 0.44 -6.73
N PRO A 111 9.46 1.73 -6.70
CA PRO A 111 10.07 2.33 -5.52
C PRO A 111 9.20 2.06 -4.27
N ARG A 112 9.85 1.72 -3.14
CA ARG A 112 9.13 1.53 -1.88
C ARG A 112 8.43 2.82 -1.49
N MET A 113 7.23 2.70 -0.95
CA MET A 113 6.37 3.84 -0.63
C MET A 113 6.16 3.89 0.88
N LYS A 114 6.42 5.04 1.50
CA LYS A 114 6.18 5.25 2.93
C LYS A 114 4.91 6.05 3.15
N PHE A 115 4.02 5.48 3.95
CA PHE A 115 2.77 6.07 4.36
C PHE A 115 2.76 6.34 5.86
N ILE A 116 2.05 7.40 6.24
CA ILE A 116 1.81 7.79 7.63
C ILE A 116 0.30 7.86 7.88
N ARG A 117 -0.13 7.47 9.09
CA ARG A 117 -1.52 7.63 9.57
C ARG A 117 -1.66 8.77 10.56
#